data_AF-A0A8J7HEC3-F1
#
_entry.id   AF-A0A8J7HEC3-F1
#
_cell.length_a   1.000
_cell.length_b   1.000
_cell.length_c   1.000
_cell.angle_alpha   90.00
_cell.angle_beta   90.00
_cell.angle_gamma   90.00
#
_symmetry.space_group_name_H-M   'P 1'
#
loop_
_entity.id
_entity.type
_entity.pdbx_description
1 polymer ?
#
loop_
_entity_poly.entity_id
_entity_poly.type
_entity_poly.pdbx_seq_one_letter_code
_entity_poly.pdbx_strand_id
1 'polypeptide(L)'
;MVSTLDDTKRNAIAEKLADIKLVQQLIIENEQLFSRQSTDSEISDRIRKMLDDDQKNLGILETVIVQYGIQKQPRNTIQEMVEKIRQLMQGSELSLYEKVFQHELLKHQQVMSGITVHKAAQKVGADVMAAITPLNTVNFENRAHQEQLKGILEILGVRELTGQDADQGIWARVQDAMAAFSGAVGSAVTQGSDKQDMNIQDVIRMDHNKVNILFTELLQSNDSQKIQEYFGQIYKDLTAHAEAEEEVVYPRVRSFYGENDTQELFDEQAEMKRMLEEIKALSPSTSQFKDKVKQLMDAVGDHIRQEESTMFAAIRNNLSSDQTEQMATQFKAAKAKIQERLGKQAVK
;
A
#
# COMPACT_ATOMS: atom_id res chain seq x y z
N MET A 1 34.58 -29.01 -13.01
CA MET A 1 34.41 -27.60 -13.43
C MET A 1 34.29 -26.76 -12.18
N VAL A 2 35.19 -25.79 -11.98
CA VAL A 2 35.08 -24.82 -10.88
C VAL A 2 34.05 -23.78 -11.32
N SER A 3 32.85 -23.78 -10.71
CA SER A 3 31.89 -22.71 -10.97
C SER A 3 32.46 -21.39 -10.43
N THR A 4 32.42 -20.32 -11.20
CA THR A 4 32.85 -19.01 -10.69
C THR A 4 31.85 -18.51 -9.64
N LEU A 5 32.29 -17.63 -8.74
CA LEU A 5 31.42 -17.02 -7.73
C LEU A 5 30.19 -16.34 -8.36
N ASP A 6 30.36 -15.76 -9.55
CA ASP A 6 29.28 -15.12 -10.29
C ASP A 6 28.30 -16.12 -10.90
N ASP A 7 28.77 -17.29 -11.35
CA ASP A 7 27.88 -18.38 -11.76
C ASP A 7 27.01 -18.84 -10.58
N THR A 8 27.59 -18.98 -9.39
CA THR A 8 26.85 -19.37 -8.17
C THR A 8 25.76 -18.35 -7.83
N LYS A 9 26.08 -17.05 -7.83
CA LYS A 9 25.09 -15.98 -7.57
C LYS A 9 23.99 -15.96 -8.62
N ARG A 10 24.35 -16.08 -9.90
CA ARG A 10 23.39 -16.07 -11.00
C ARG A 10 22.45 -17.26 -10.96
N ASN A 11 22.96 -18.45 -10.62
CA ASN A 11 22.15 -19.65 -10.42
C ASN A 11 21.19 -19.49 -9.23
N ALA A 12 21.61 -18.85 -8.14
CA ALA A 12 20.75 -18.60 -6.99
C ALA A 12 19.57 -17.65 -7.32
N ILE A 13 19.82 -16.60 -8.12
CA ILE A 13 18.75 -15.72 -8.62
C ILE A 13 17.79 -16.49 -9.55
N ALA A 14 18.30 -17.32 -10.46
CA ALA A 14 17.45 -18.15 -11.33
C ALA A 14 16.54 -19.09 -10.53
N GLU A 15 17.09 -19.76 -9.52
CA GLU A 15 16.33 -20.65 -8.64
C GLU A 15 15.25 -19.88 -7.87
N LYS A 16 15.58 -18.68 -7.36
CA LYS A 16 14.60 -17.82 -6.68
C LYS A 16 13.50 -17.31 -7.62
N LEU A 17 13.80 -17.00 -8.87
CA LEU A 17 12.81 -16.66 -9.89
C LEU A 17 11.86 -17.85 -10.18
N ALA A 18 12.38 -19.07 -10.23
CA ALA A 18 11.57 -20.28 -10.38
C ALA A 18 10.62 -20.47 -9.18
N ASP A 19 11.09 -20.25 -7.96
CA ASP A 19 10.24 -20.27 -6.76
C ASP A 19 9.12 -19.22 -6.83
N ILE A 20 9.44 -17.99 -7.20
CA ILE A 20 8.47 -16.89 -7.35
C ILE A 20 7.40 -17.26 -8.37
N LYS A 21 7.80 -17.85 -9.50
CA LYS A 21 6.84 -18.33 -10.52
C LYS A 21 5.89 -19.39 -9.95
N LEU A 22 6.42 -20.37 -9.21
CA LEU A 22 5.59 -21.44 -8.63
C LEU A 22 4.60 -20.88 -7.59
N VAL A 23 5.05 -19.95 -6.75
CA VAL A 23 4.17 -19.25 -5.79
C VAL A 23 3.11 -18.41 -6.50
N GLN A 24 3.47 -17.74 -7.62
CA GLN A 24 2.50 -16.98 -8.44
C GLN A 24 1.38 -17.88 -8.97
N GLN A 25 1.72 -19.10 -9.40
CA GLN A 25 0.72 -20.07 -9.89
C GLN A 25 -0.25 -20.47 -8.77
N LEU A 26 0.26 -20.74 -7.57
CA LEU A 26 -0.58 -21.05 -6.41
C LEU A 26 -1.47 -19.86 -6.02
N ILE A 27 -0.97 -18.63 -6.09
CA ILE A 27 -1.74 -17.40 -5.85
C ILE A 27 -2.95 -17.34 -6.80
N ILE A 28 -2.72 -17.56 -8.09
CA ILE A 28 -3.78 -17.58 -9.12
C ILE A 28 -4.78 -18.71 -8.87
N GLU A 29 -4.31 -19.91 -8.53
CA GLU A 29 -5.18 -21.05 -8.17
C GLU A 29 -6.11 -20.70 -6.99
N ASN A 30 -5.56 -20.03 -5.96
CA ASN A 30 -6.31 -19.60 -4.79
C ASN A 30 -7.35 -18.52 -5.14
N GLU A 31 -6.98 -17.51 -5.92
CA GLU A 31 -7.90 -16.44 -6.35
C GLU A 31 -9.07 -17.00 -7.18
N GLN A 32 -8.79 -17.96 -8.08
CA GLN A 32 -9.83 -18.69 -8.83
C GLN A 32 -10.75 -19.51 -7.91
N LEU A 33 -10.21 -20.06 -6.83
CA LEU A 33 -11.01 -20.76 -5.83
C LEU A 33 -11.91 -19.80 -5.08
N PHE A 34 -11.37 -18.69 -4.58
CA PHE A 34 -12.12 -17.71 -3.79
C PHE A 34 -13.22 -17.03 -4.60
N SER A 35 -12.94 -16.71 -5.88
CA SER A 35 -13.96 -16.15 -6.78
C SER A 35 -15.16 -17.10 -7.00
N ARG A 36 -15.01 -18.40 -6.73
CA ARG A 36 -16.11 -19.39 -6.81
C ARG A 36 -16.79 -19.62 -5.46
N GLN A 37 -16.09 -19.38 -4.35
CA GLN A 37 -16.57 -19.66 -3.00
C GLN A 37 -17.20 -18.45 -2.31
N SER A 38 -16.78 -17.23 -2.65
CA SER A 38 -17.33 -16.01 -2.08
C SER A 38 -18.77 -15.79 -2.55
N THR A 39 -19.67 -15.52 -1.61
CA THR A 39 -21.05 -15.10 -1.89
C THR A 39 -21.21 -13.58 -1.86
N ASP A 40 -20.18 -12.85 -1.43
CA ASP A 40 -20.15 -11.39 -1.40
C ASP A 40 -19.66 -10.84 -2.75
N SER A 41 -20.47 -9.98 -3.37
CA SER A 41 -20.17 -9.42 -4.70
C SER A 41 -18.98 -8.48 -4.70
N GLU A 42 -18.80 -7.66 -3.65
CA GLU A 42 -17.70 -6.71 -3.56
C GLU A 42 -16.37 -7.44 -3.37
N ILE A 43 -16.34 -8.43 -2.48
CA ILE A 43 -15.16 -9.29 -2.29
C ILE A 43 -14.85 -10.04 -3.58
N SER A 44 -15.88 -10.58 -4.24
CA SER A 44 -15.70 -11.32 -5.50
C SER A 44 -15.12 -10.44 -6.62
N ASP A 45 -15.55 -9.18 -6.71
CA ASP A 45 -15.04 -8.23 -7.70
C ASP A 45 -13.59 -7.81 -7.42
N ARG A 46 -13.25 -7.55 -6.15
CA ARG A 46 -11.86 -7.28 -5.73
C ARG A 46 -10.94 -8.45 -6.06
N ILE A 47 -11.36 -9.68 -5.73
CA ILE A 47 -10.59 -10.91 -6.02
C ILE A 47 -10.44 -11.11 -7.53
N ARG A 48 -11.50 -10.88 -8.32
CA ARG A 48 -11.42 -11.01 -9.78
C ARG A 48 -10.43 -10.02 -10.40
N LYS A 49 -10.41 -8.78 -9.90
CA LYS A 49 -9.44 -7.79 -10.36
C LYS A 49 -8.00 -8.21 -10.03
N MET A 50 -7.75 -8.69 -8.81
CA MET A 50 -6.43 -9.23 -8.45
C MET A 50 -6.05 -10.39 -9.36
N LEU A 51 -6.96 -11.35 -9.57
CA LEU A 51 -6.75 -12.49 -10.48
C LEU A 51 -6.33 -12.07 -11.89
N ASP A 52 -6.99 -11.06 -12.46
CA ASP A 52 -6.65 -10.55 -13.80
C ASP A 52 -5.24 -9.96 -13.84
N ASP A 53 -4.85 -9.22 -12.81
CA ASP A 53 -3.51 -8.63 -12.69
C ASP A 53 -2.46 -9.71 -12.43
N ASP A 54 -2.77 -10.72 -11.61
CA ASP A 54 -1.88 -11.84 -11.30
C ASP A 54 -1.63 -12.78 -12.49
N GLN A 55 -2.63 -12.96 -13.36
CA GLN A 55 -2.45 -13.66 -14.63
C GLN A 55 -1.49 -12.91 -15.58
N LYS A 56 -1.58 -11.57 -15.64
CA LYS A 56 -0.61 -10.75 -16.40
C LYS A 56 0.77 -10.84 -15.78
N ASN A 57 0.87 -10.79 -14.45
CA ASN A 57 2.11 -10.90 -13.71
C ASN A 57 2.82 -12.23 -13.95
N LEU A 58 2.09 -13.34 -14.09
CA LEU A 58 2.67 -14.62 -14.48
C LEU A 58 3.36 -14.53 -15.85
N GLY A 59 2.75 -13.87 -16.84
CA GLY A 59 3.37 -13.64 -18.15
C GLY A 59 4.62 -12.76 -18.09
N ILE A 60 4.63 -11.73 -17.23
CA ILE A 60 5.81 -10.91 -16.98
C ILE A 60 6.93 -11.75 -16.35
N LEU A 61 6.62 -12.56 -15.34
CA LEU A 61 7.57 -13.46 -14.69
C LEU A 61 8.19 -14.46 -15.66
N GLU A 62 7.38 -15.04 -16.55
CA GLU A 62 7.87 -15.94 -17.59
C GLU A 62 8.82 -15.23 -18.56
N THR A 63 8.49 -14.01 -18.95
CA THR A 63 9.35 -13.18 -19.80
C THR A 63 10.67 -12.87 -19.10
N VAL A 64 10.64 -12.49 -17.82
CA VAL A 64 11.84 -12.25 -17.01
C VAL A 64 12.72 -13.49 -16.93
N ILE A 65 12.14 -14.66 -16.67
CA ILE A 65 12.89 -15.93 -16.59
C ILE A 65 13.56 -16.26 -17.92
N VAL A 66 12.86 -16.05 -19.05
CA VAL A 66 13.42 -16.26 -20.38
C VAL A 66 14.56 -15.28 -20.66
N GLN A 67 14.37 -13.99 -20.39
CA GLN A 67 15.38 -12.95 -20.60
C GLN A 67 16.61 -13.13 -19.69
N TYR A 68 16.41 -13.64 -18.47
CA TYR A 68 17.49 -13.95 -17.55
C TYR A 68 18.41 -15.06 -18.08
N GLY A 69 17.89 -15.95 -18.95
CA GLY A 69 18.68 -16.92 -19.71
C GLY A 69 19.14 -18.16 -18.95
N ILE A 70 18.97 -18.20 -17.62
CA ILE A 70 19.28 -19.38 -16.79
C ILE A 70 17.97 -19.94 -16.24
N GLN A 71 17.60 -21.13 -16.69
CA GLN A 71 16.41 -21.83 -16.21
C GLN A 71 16.75 -22.80 -15.09
N LYS A 72 15.97 -22.72 -14.01
CA LYS A 72 16.04 -23.61 -12.85
C LYS A 72 14.66 -24.12 -12.51
N GLN A 73 14.64 -25.23 -11.80
CA GLN A 73 13.42 -25.73 -11.16
C GLN A 73 13.25 -25.06 -9.79
N PRO A 74 12.01 -24.88 -9.31
CA PRO A 74 11.76 -24.43 -7.94
C PRO A 74 12.40 -25.38 -6.93
N ARG A 75 12.83 -24.86 -5.77
CA ARG A 75 13.39 -25.69 -4.70
C ARG A 75 12.38 -26.69 -4.19
N ASN A 76 12.82 -27.90 -3.86
CA ASN A 76 11.94 -28.96 -3.33
C ASN A 76 11.12 -28.49 -2.12
N THR A 77 11.72 -27.72 -1.21
CA THR A 77 11.03 -27.16 -0.05
C THR A 77 9.88 -26.23 -0.43
N ILE A 78 10.02 -25.48 -1.53
CA ILE A 78 8.97 -24.59 -2.04
C ILE A 78 7.87 -25.42 -2.72
N GLN A 79 8.24 -26.47 -3.46
CA GLN A 79 7.27 -27.40 -4.04
C GLN A 79 6.42 -28.08 -2.96
N GLU A 80 7.04 -28.57 -1.88
CA GLU A 80 6.35 -29.16 -0.74
C GLU A 80 5.44 -28.16 -0.02
N MET A 81 5.92 -26.93 0.18
CA MET A 81 5.14 -25.85 0.78
C MET A 81 3.89 -25.54 -0.08
N VAL A 82 4.07 -25.40 -1.39
CA VAL A 82 2.99 -25.12 -2.33
C VAL A 82 1.94 -26.22 -2.32
N GLU A 83 2.37 -27.48 -2.30
CA GLU A 83 1.44 -28.61 -2.26
C GLU A 83 0.65 -28.67 -0.95
N LYS A 84 1.29 -28.44 0.19
CA LYS A 84 0.58 -28.37 1.48
C LYS A 84 -0.45 -27.26 1.52
N ILE A 85 -0.09 -26.07 1.04
CA ILE A 85 -1.01 -24.94 1.01
C ILE A 85 -2.16 -25.21 0.05
N ARG A 86 -1.88 -25.79 -1.12
CA ARG A 86 -2.92 -26.21 -2.08
C ARG A 86 -3.93 -27.17 -1.43
N GLN A 87 -3.46 -28.16 -0.68
CA GLN A 87 -4.33 -29.09 0.04
C GLN A 87 -5.20 -28.36 1.08
N LEU A 88 -4.61 -27.46 1.88
CA LEU A 88 -5.36 -26.64 2.85
C LEU A 88 -6.42 -25.74 2.20
N MET A 89 -6.10 -25.17 1.02
CA MET A 89 -7.02 -24.29 0.30
C MET A 89 -8.21 -25.07 -0.28
N GLN A 90 -7.96 -26.28 -0.81
CA GLN A 90 -9.00 -27.15 -1.37
C GLN A 90 -9.85 -27.84 -0.30
N GLY A 91 -9.27 -28.06 0.88
CA GLY A 91 -9.93 -28.67 2.02
C GLY A 91 -11.06 -27.83 2.61
N SER A 92 -11.78 -28.42 3.56
CA SER A 92 -12.86 -27.77 4.31
C SER A 92 -12.45 -27.41 5.74
N GLU A 93 -11.20 -27.66 6.10
CA GLU A 93 -10.65 -27.41 7.44
C GLU A 93 -10.51 -25.92 7.73
N LEU A 94 -10.27 -25.11 6.69
CA LEU A 94 -10.15 -23.67 6.81
C LEU A 94 -11.43 -22.98 6.38
N SER A 95 -11.83 -21.96 7.14
CA SER A 95 -12.85 -21.02 6.72
C SER A 95 -12.39 -20.18 5.52
N LEU A 96 -13.30 -19.45 4.87
CA LEU A 96 -12.92 -18.52 3.79
C LEU A 96 -11.99 -17.42 4.30
N TYR A 97 -12.22 -16.89 5.51
CA TYR A 97 -11.35 -15.92 6.16
C TYR A 97 -9.93 -16.48 6.34
N GLU A 98 -9.80 -17.68 6.91
CA GLU A 98 -8.50 -18.31 7.14
C GLU A 98 -7.75 -18.60 5.83
N LYS A 99 -8.47 -19.02 4.78
CA LYS A 99 -7.89 -19.22 3.44
C LYS A 99 -7.39 -17.91 2.83
N VAL A 100 -8.18 -16.84 2.91
CA VAL A 100 -7.75 -15.51 2.44
C VAL A 100 -6.56 -15.01 3.25
N PHE A 101 -6.48 -15.33 4.55
CA PHE A 101 -5.36 -14.94 5.40
C PHE A 101 -4.07 -15.65 4.97
N GLN A 102 -4.14 -16.96 4.73
CA GLN A 102 -3.01 -17.72 4.16
C GLN A 102 -2.60 -17.19 2.79
N HIS A 103 -3.55 -16.74 1.97
CA HIS A 103 -3.26 -16.12 0.69
C HIS A 103 -2.55 -14.76 0.82
N GLU A 104 -2.93 -13.92 1.80
CA GLU A 104 -2.21 -12.67 2.10
C GLU A 104 -0.74 -12.94 2.47
N LEU A 105 -0.47 -13.98 3.27
CA LEU A 105 0.90 -14.38 3.60
C LEU A 105 1.71 -14.80 2.36
N LEU A 106 1.08 -15.48 1.40
CA LEU A 106 1.73 -15.82 0.12
C LEU A 106 2.05 -14.56 -0.70
N LYS A 107 1.12 -13.60 -0.76
CA LYS A 107 1.36 -12.30 -1.41
C LYS A 107 2.51 -11.55 -0.76
N HIS A 108 2.55 -11.51 0.57
CA HIS A 108 3.67 -10.92 1.31
C HIS A 108 5.00 -11.59 0.96
N GLN A 109 5.04 -12.92 0.96
CA GLN A 109 6.21 -13.70 0.55
C GLN A 109 6.65 -13.36 -0.88
N GLN A 110 5.71 -13.15 -1.81
CA GLN A 110 5.96 -12.81 -3.20
C GLN A 110 6.63 -11.44 -3.32
N VAL A 111 6.09 -10.42 -2.63
CA VAL A 111 6.68 -9.06 -2.57
C VAL A 111 8.10 -9.10 -2.01
N MET A 112 8.29 -9.75 -0.87
CA MET A 112 9.61 -9.83 -0.23
C MET A 112 10.62 -10.59 -1.08
N SER A 113 10.18 -11.63 -1.79
CA SER A 113 11.01 -12.39 -2.72
C SER A 113 11.44 -11.55 -3.91
N GLY A 114 10.54 -10.77 -4.52
CA GLY A 114 10.88 -9.91 -5.63
C GLY A 114 11.79 -8.74 -5.25
N ILE A 115 11.60 -8.14 -4.07
CA ILE A 115 12.53 -7.13 -3.52
C ILE A 115 13.92 -7.73 -3.30
N THR A 116 13.98 -8.95 -2.75
CA THR A 116 15.25 -9.66 -2.52
C THR A 116 15.98 -9.92 -3.83
N VAL A 117 15.26 -10.37 -4.87
CA VAL A 117 15.83 -10.58 -6.21
C VAL A 117 16.33 -9.26 -6.80
N HIS A 118 15.56 -8.18 -6.69
CA HIS A 118 15.97 -6.85 -7.14
C HIS A 118 17.28 -6.40 -6.46
N LYS A 119 17.36 -6.49 -5.13
CA LYS A 119 18.56 -6.11 -4.38
C LYS A 119 19.76 -7.02 -4.67
N ALA A 120 19.54 -8.31 -4.88
CA ALA A 120 20.59 -9.24 -5.28
C ALA A 120 21.15 -8.89 -6.66
N ALA A 121 20.28 -8.60 -7.63
CA ALA A 121 20.66 -8.22 -8.98
C ALA A 121 21.54 -6.96 -9.00
N GLN A 122 21.27 -5.97 -8.14
CA GLN A 122 22.09 -4.76 -7.99
C GLN A 122 23.56 -5.08 -7.62
N LYS A 123 23.79 -6.23 -6.96
CA LYS A 123 25.12 -6.68 -6.55
C LYS A 123 25.77 -7.63 -7.55
N VAL A 124 25.01 -8.23 -8.47
CA VAL A 124 25.53 -9.21 -9.43
C VAL A 124 25.99 -8.53 -10.73
N GLY A 125 25.20 -7.62 -11.29
CA GLY A 125 25.60 -6.96 -12.54
C GLY A 125 24.47 -6.18 -13.21
N ALA A 126 24.84 -5.21 -14.05
CA ALA A 126 23.90 -4.37 -14.78
C ALA A 126 23.06 -5.15 -15.79
N ASP A 127 23.62 -6.19 -16.40
CA ASP A 127 22.91 -7.10 -17.32
C ASP A 127 21.81 -7.89 -16.59
N VAL A 128 22.11 -8.37 -15.38
CA VAL A 128 21.13 -9.05 -14.52
C VAL A 128 20.03 -8.09 -14.09
N MET A 129 20.38 -6.86 -13.70
CA MET A 129 19.40 -5.80 -13.38
C MET A 129 18.46 -5.51 -14.55
N ALA A 130 18.99 -5.39 -15.77
CA ALA A 130 18.18 -5.15 -16.96
C ALA A 130 17.19 -6.30 -17.20
N ALA A 131 17.64 -7.55 -17.08
CA ALA A 131 16.80 -8.73 -17.30
C ALA A 131 15.65 -8.85 -16.28
N ILE A 132 15.84 -8.42 -15.04
CA ILE A 132 14.80 -8.51 -14.00
C ILE A 132 13.97 -7.23 -13.84
N THR A 133 14.24 -6.16 -14.58
CA THR A 133 13.54 -4.87 -14.44
C THR A 133 12.00 -5.00 -14.53
N PRO A 134 11.42 -5.82 -15.42
CA PRO A 134 9.96 -6.00 -15.46
C PRO A 134 9.36 -6.57 -14.18
N LEU A 135 10.15 -7.22 -13.31
CA LEU A 135 9.70 -7.72 -12.01
C LEU A 135 9.23 -6.59 -11.07
N ASN A 136 9.64 -5.35 -11.30
CA ASN A 136 9.20 -4.20 -10.51
C ASN A 136 7.69 -3.96 -10.63
N THR A 137 7.10 -4.18 -11.81
CA THR A 137 5.64 -4.10 -12.02
C THR A 137 4.92 -5.13 -11.16
N VAL A 138 5.39 -6.38 -11.19
CA VAL A 138 4.85 -7.49 -10.37
C VAL A 138 4.93 -7.15 -8.88
N ASN A 139 6.03 -6.55 -8.42
CA ASN A 139 6.19 -6.15 -7.02
C ASN A 139 5.23 -5.02 -6.62
N PHE A 140 5.03 -4.05 -7.49
CA PHE A 140 4.12 -2.92 -7.25
C PHE A 140 2.67 -3.40 -7.14
N GLU A 141 2.22 -4.22 -8.09
CA GLU A 141 0.86 -4.77 -8.08
C GLU A 141 0.61 -5.66 -6.87
N ASN A 142 1.56 -6.55 -6.53
CA ASN A 142 1.41 -7.38 -5.33
C ASN A 142 1.29 -6.55 -4.04
N ARG A 143 1.99 -5.41 -3.91
CA ARG A 143 1.79 -4.50 -2.77
C ARG A 143 0.40 -3.89 -2.74
N ALA A 144 -0.12 -3.46 -3.89
CA ALA A 144 -1.48 -2.96 -3.99
C ALA A 144 -2.51 -4.04 -3.62
N HIS A 145 -2.26 -5.31 -3.98
CA HIS A 145 -3.12 -6.44 -3.63
C HIS A 145 -3.12 -6.71 -2.12
N GLN A 146 -1.99 -6.55 -1.43
CA GLN A 146 -1.95 -6.69 0.03
C GLN A 146 -2.87 -5.71 0.74
N GLU A 147 -2.93 -4.45 0.30
CA GLU A 147 -3.86 -3.48 0.90
C GLU A 147 -5.33 -3.85 0.63
N GLN A 148 -5.63 -4.40 -0.54
CA GLN A 148 -6.98 -4.91 -0.83
C GLN A 148 -7.34 -6.12 0.03
N LEU A 149 -6.39 -7.05 0.22
CA LEU A 149 -6.59 -8.24 1.03
C LEU A 149 -6.82 -7.90 2.51
N LYS A 150 -6.15 -6.87 3.05
CA LYS A 150 -6.44 -6.39 4.42
C LYS A 150 -7.91 -6.00 4.58
N GLY A 151 -8.48 -5.25 3.65
CA GLY A 151 -9.89 -4.89 3.68
C GLY A 151 -10.83 -6.09 3.55
N ILE A 152 -10.48 -7.08 2.72
CA ILE A 152 -11.24 -8.33 2.62
C ILE A 152 -11.17 -9.12 3.94
N LEU A 153 -9.99 -9.20 4.55
CA LEU A 153 -9.78 -9.89 5.82
C LEU A 153 -10.54 -9.25 6.97
N GLU A 154 -10.62 -7.92 7.01
CA GLU A 154 -11.43 -7.19 7.98
C GLU A 154 -12.91 -7.58 7.83
N ILE A 155 -13.46 -7.52 6.61
CA ILE A 155 -14.86 -7.86 6.36
C ILE A 155 -15.15 -9.33 6.73
N LEU A 156 -14.33 -10.26 6.23
CA LEU A 156 -14.52 -11.69 6.48
C LEU A 156 -14.32 -12.03 7.96
N GLY A 157 -13.29 -11.46 8.60
CA GLY A 157 -12.95 -11.70 9.99
C GLY A 157 -14.01 -11.17 10.95
N VAL A 158 -14.50 -9.95 10.76
CA VAL A 158 -15.60 -9.40 11.58
C VAL A 158 -16.85 -10.24 11.43
N ARG A 159 -17.21 -10.63 10.20
CA ARG A 159 -18.36 -11.53 9.96
C ARG A 159 -18.20 -12.88 10.63
N GLU A 160 -17.02 -13.48 10.53
CA GLU A 160 -16.75 -14.79 11.15
C GLU A 160 -16.81 -14.73 12.68
N LEU A 161 -16.23 -13.69 13.27
CA LEU A 161 -16.14 -13.56 14.73
C LEU A 161 -17.43 -13.09 15.39
N THR A 162 -18.24 -12.27 14.69
CA THR A 162 -19.40 -11.59 15.27
C THR A 162 -20.74 -11.95 14.63
N GLY A 163 -20.72 -12.51 13.42
CA GLY A 163 -21.91 -12.70 12.60
C GLY A 163 -22.48 -11.41 11.98
N GLN A 164 -21.75 -10.28 12.07
CA GLN A 164 -22.17 -8.96 11.59
C GLN A 164 -21.20 -8.42 10.52
N ASP A 165 -21.68 -7.51 9.67
CA ASP A 165 -20.82 -6.78 8.73
C ASP A 165 -19.86 -5.84 9.46
N ALA A 166 -18.63 -5.71 8.95
CA ALA A 166 -17.69 -4.67 9.40
C ALA A 166 -18.28 -3.27 9.15
N ASP A 167 -18.05 -2.34 10.08
CA ASP A 167 -18.51 -0.96 9.93
C ASP A 167 -17.70 -0.28 8.82
N GLN A 168 -18.21 -0.29 7.58
CA GLN A 168 -17.46 0.14 6.39
C GLN A 168 -17.26 1.66 6.28
N GLY A 169 -17.56 2.43 7.32
CA GLY A 169 -17.26 3.86 7.32
C GLY A 169 -15.77 4.09 7.09
N ILE A 170 -15.42 4.98 6.14
CA ILE A 170 -14.04 5.42 5.88
C ILE A 170 -13.31 5.78 7.20
N TRP A 171 -14.04 6.32 8.17
CA TRP A 171 -13.53 6.66 9.49
C TRP A 171 -13.20 5.46 10.38
N ALA A 172 -13.93 4.36 10.30
CA ALA A 172 -13.64 3.13 11.04
C ALA A 172 -12.35 2.47 10.51
N ARG A 173 -12.20 2.34 9.19
CA ARG A 173 -10.96 1.80 8.58
C ARG A 173 -9.70 2.62 8.93
N VAL A 174 -9.84 3.94 8.98
CA VAL A 174 -8.75 4.84 9.42
C VAL A 174 -8.44 4.66 10.91
N GLN A 175 -9.47 4.46 11.75
CA GLN A 175 -9.29 4.15 13.17
C GLN A 175 -8.68 2.77 13.42
N ASP A 176 -9.02 1.76 12.63
CA ASP A 176 -8.51 0.39 12.78
C ASP A 176 -7.04 0.27 12.34
N ALA A 177 -6.69 0.89 11.21
CA ALA A 177 -5.29 1.04 10.81
C ALA A 177 -4.46 1.73 11.92
N MET A 178 -5.09 2.68 12.63
CA MET A 178 -4.48 3.41 13.72
C MET A 178 -4.31 2.62 15.02
N ALA A 179 -5.28 1.80 15.38
CA ALA A 179 -5.17 0.92 16.54
C ALA A 179 -4.05 -0.11 16.37
N ALA A 180 -3.83 -0.58 15.13
CA ALA A 180 -2.74 -1.49 14.79
C ALA A 180 -1.36 -0.82 14.86
N PHE A 181 -1.22 0.45 14.44
CA PHE A 181 0.06 1.19 14.49
C PHE A 181 0.41 1.74 15.87
N SER A 182 -0.58 2.12 16.67
CA SER A 182 -0.37 2.68 18.03
C SER A 182 -0.12 1.61 19.11
N GLY A 183 -0.17 0.32 18.76
CA GLY A 183 0.03 -0.77 19.71
C GLY A 183 -1.09 -0.92 20.74
N ALA A 184 -2.26 -0.32 20.51
CA ALA A 184 -3.39 -0.35 21.44
C ALA A 184 -4.07 -1.73 21.58
N VAL A 185 -3.66 -2.71 20.77
CA VAL A 185 -4.06 -4.11 20.95
C VAL A 185 -3.13 -4.79 21.96
N GLY A 186 -3.42 -4.59 23.24
CA GLY A 186 -2.94 -5.47 24.32
C GLY A 186 -1.96 -4.88 25.34
N SER A 187 -2.38 -3.86 26.10
CA SER A 187 -1.86 -3.65 27.46
C SER A 187 -2.99 -3.40 28.44
N ALA A 188 -3.79 -4.44 28.67
CA ALA A 188 -4.63 -4.52 29.86
C ALA A 188 -3.85 -5.05 31.09
N VAL A 189 -2.52 -4.84 31.17
CA VAL A 189 -1.73 -4.98 32.42
C VAL A 189 -0.49 -4.08 32.33
N THR A 190 -0.65 -2.76 32.46
CA THR A 190 0.33 -1.86 33.10
C THR A 190 -0.40 -0.57 33.48
N GLN A 191 -0.92 -0.52 34.71
CA GLN A 191 -1.25 0.75 35.33
C GLN A 191 0.05 1.46 35.69
N GLY A 192 0.27 2.65 35.13
CA GLY A 192 1.29 3.60 35.57
C GLY A 192 2.17 4.12 34.45
N SER A 193 2.04 5.43 34.18
CA SER A 193 2.77 6.30 33.24
C SER A 193 2.55 6.11 31.74
N ASP A 194 2.26 7.24 31.10
CA ASP A 194 2.36 7.55 29.68
C ASP A 194 1.21 7.10 28.78
N LYS A 195 0.18 7.94 28.77
CA LYS A 195 -0.64 8.15 27.58
C LYS A 195 0.33 8.60 26.48
N GLN A 196 0.73 7.70 25.60
CA GLN A 196 1.58 8.03 24.47
C GLN A 196 0.72 8.84 23.50
N ASP A 197 0.72 10.18 23.65
CA ASP A 197 0.06 11.06 22.70
C ASP A 197 0.76 10.91 21.34
N MET A 198 -0.01 10.87 20.25
CA MET A 198 0.54 10.63 18.92
C MET A 198 1.56 11.72 18.52
N ASN A 199 2.70 11.30 17.98
CA ASN A 199 3.68 12.24 17.41
C ASN A 199 3.29 12.70 15.99
N ILE A 200 3.97 13.73 15.47
CA ILE A 200 3.64 14.33 14.17
C ILE A 200 3.75 13.33 13.01
N GLN A 201 4.76 12.46 13.02
CA GLN A 201 4.94 11.46 11.96
C GLN A 201 3.80 10.45 11.93
N ASP A 202 3.25 10.07 13.09
CA ASP A 202 2.10 9.18 13.16
C ASP A 202 0.86 9.84 12.56
N VAL A 203 0.64 11.12 12.86
CA VAL A 203 -0.53 11.88 12.37
C VAL A 203 -0.47 12.11 10.86
N ILE A 204 0.70 12.46 10.32
CA ILE A 204 0.88 12.63 8.87
C ILE A 204 0.66 11.27 8.16
N ARG A 205 1.23 10.18 8.70
CA ARG A 205 1.02 8.83 8.15
C ARG A 205 -0.45 8.39 8.15
N MET A 206 -1.25 8.83 9.12
CA MET A 206 -2.70 8.60 9.10
C MET A 206 -3.35 9.19 7.85
N ASP A 207 -3.01 10.44 7.56
CA ASP A 207 -3.56 11.16 6.42
C ASP A 207 -3.13 10.50 5.11
N HIS A 208 -1.86 10.10 5.01
CA HIS A 208 -1.31 9.34 3.87
C HIS A 208 -2.06 8.03 3.63
N ASN A 209 -2.26 7.24 4.68
CA ASN A 209 -2.98 5.98 4.58
C ASN A 209 -4.44 6.20 4.18
N LYS A 210 -5.10 7.19 4.80
CA LYS A 210 -6.48 7.54 4.47
C LYS A 210 -6.64 7.92 3.00
N VAL A 211 -5.78 8.78 2.47
CA VAL A 211 -5.90 9.21 1.07
C VAL A 211 -5.58 8.07 0.09
N ASN A 212 -4.62 7.20 0.40
CA ASN A 212 -4.33 6.01 -0.41
C ASN A 212 -5.52 5.05 -0.51
N ILE A 213 -6.23 4.83 0.61
CA ILE A 213 -7.48 4.05 0.63
C ILE A 213 -8.52 4.74 -0.25
N LEU A 214 -8.73 6.06 -0.09
CA LEU A 214 -9.71 6.80 -0.89
C LEU A 214 -9.42 6.75 -2.39
N PHE A 215 -8.16 6.87 -2.81
CA PHE A 215 -7.78 6.70 -4.21
C PHE A 215 -8.15 5.31 -4.74
N THR A 216 -7.85 4.28 -3.97
CA THR A 216 -8.14 2.89 -4.34
C THR A 216 -9.65 2.66 -4.50
N GLU A 217 -10.44 3.07 -3.50
CA GLU A 217 -11.90 2.94 -3.50
C GLU A 217 -12.53 3.75 -4.65
N LEU A 218 -12.04 4.96 -4.92
CA LEU A 218 -12.49 5.78 -6.05
C LEU A 218 -12.24 5.09 -7.39
N LEU A 219 -11.02 4.60 -7.62
CA LEU A 219 -10.66 3.99 -8.91
C LEU A 219 -11.39 2.67 -9.14
N GLN A 220 -11.71 1.93 -8.08
CA GLN A 220 -12.48 0.68 -8.12
C GLN A 220 -13.99 0.89 -8.29
N SER A 221 -14.55 1.99 -7.78
CA SER A 221 -15.99 2.26 -7.88
C SER A 221 -16.44 2.51 -9.32
N ASN A 222 -17.61 1.98 -9.71
CA ASN A 222 -18.31 2.36 -10.95
C ASN A 222 -19.56 3.21 -10.67
N ASP A 223 -19.84 3.49 -9.41
CA ASP A 223 -20.94 4.36 -8.97
C ASP A 223 -20.47 5.81 -8.99
N SER A 224 -21.05 6.63 -9.87
CA SER A 224 -20.69 8.04 -10.04
C SER A 224 -20.89 8.86 -8.78
N GLN A 225 -21.88 8.53 -7.94
CA GLN A 225 -22.12 9.24 -6.69
C GLN A 225 -20.98 8.93 -5.70
N LYS A 226 -20.63 7.66 -5.52
CA LYS A 226 -19.50 7.27 -4.67
C LYS A 226 -18.18 7.85 -5.16
N ILE A 227 -17.93 7.85 -6.48
CA ILE A 227 -16.72 8.46 -7.06
C ILE A 227 -16.65 9.95 -6.69
N GLN A 228 -17.77 10.67 -6.82
CA GLN A 228 -17.84 12.09 -6.46
C GLN A 228 -17.61 12.32 -4.96
N GLU A 229 -18.19 11.47 -4.10
CA GLU A 229 -18.01 11.51 -2.65
C GLU A 229 -16.55 11.25 -2.26
N TYR A 230 -15.93 10.18 -2.78
CA TYR A 230 -14.53 9.87 -2.53
C TYR A 230 -13.60 10.99 -3.02
N PHE A 231 -13.83 11.52 -4.23
CA PHE A 231 -13.02 12.63 -4.74
C PHE A 231 -13.19 13.89 -3.90
N GLY A 232 -14.41 14.23 -3.50
CA GLY A 232 -14.67 15.35 -2.60
C GLY A 232 -13.94 15.21 -1.26
N GLN A 233 -13.79 13.99 -0.76
CA GLN A 233 -13.02 13.69 0.44
C GLN A 233 -11.51 13.80 0.20
N ILE A 234 -10.99 13.22 -0.89
CA ILE A 234 -9.57 13.35 -1.31
C ILE A 234 -9.18 14.82 -1.43
N TYR A 235 -9.99 15.60 -2.12
CA TYR A 235 -9.77 17.03 -2.32
C TYR A 235 -9.64 17.77 -0.99
N LYS A 236 -10.57 17.53 -0.06
CA LYS A 236 -10.55 18.17 1.26
C LYS A 236 -9.37 17.71 2.09
N ASP A 237 -9.09 16.41 2.11
CA ASP A 237 -8.04 15.84 2.94
C ASP A 237 -6.65 16.26 2.46
N LEU A 238 -6.36 16.16 1.17
CA LEU A 238 -5.07 16.60 0.61
C LEU A 238 -4.86 18.11 0.77
N THR A 239 -5.88 18.92 0.49
CA THR A 239 -5.76 20.38 0.64
C THR A 239 -5.48 20.75 2.09
N ALA A 240 -6.24 20.19 3.03
CA ALA A 240 -6.08 20.51 4.44
C ALA A 240 -4.78 19.94 5.05
N HIS A 241 -4.32 18.79 4.55
CA HIS A 241 -3.06 18.20 4.94
C HIS A 241 -1.89 19.07 4.48
N ALA A 242 -1.78 19.33 3.17
CA ALA A 242 -0.69 20.12 2.61
C ALA A 242 -0.59 21.51 3.25
N GLU A 243 -1.70 22.23 3.37
CA GLU A 243 -1.69 23.54 4.04
C GLU A 243 -1.27 23.47 5.53
N ALA A 244 -1.61 22.39 6.24
CA ALA A 244 -1.19 22.22 7.63
C ALA A 244 0.31 21.89 7.74
N GLU A 245 0.88 21.17 6.78
CA GLU A 245 2.33 20.93 6.71
C GLU A 245 3.09 22.22 6.39
N GLU A 246 2.60 22.99 5.44
CA GLU A 246 3.11 24.32 5.09
C GLU A 246 3.08 25.28 6.28
N GLU A 247 2.02 25.27 7.10
CA GLU A 247 1.86 26.15 8.26
C GLU A 247 2.69 25.69 9.47
N VAL A 248 2.81 24.38 9.71
CA VAL A 248 3.33 23.85 10.99
C VAL A 248 4.65 23.08 10.83
N VAL A 249 4.73 22.19 9.84
CA VAL A 249 5.81 21.19 9.73
C VAL A 249 7.01 21.78 9.00
N TYR A 250 6.80 22.32 7.80
CA TYR A 250 7.88 22.82 6.96
C TYR A 250 8.71 23.93 7.63
N PRO A 251 8.12 24.93 8.32
CA PRO A 251 8.91 25.92 9.05
C PRO A 251 9.77 25.30 10.16
N ARG A 252 9.31 24.20 10.77
CA ARG A 252 10.00 23.55 11.89
C ARG A 252 11.16 22.69 11.42
N VAL A 253 11.01 22.01 10.29
CA VAL A 253 12.03 21.07 9.76
C VAL A 253 13.07 21.73 8.87
N ARG A 254 12.75 22.86 8.23
CA ARG A 254 13.61 23.54 7.22
C ARG A 254 15.08 23.68 7.63
N SER A 255 15.33 24.04 8.89
CA SER A 255 16.69 24.24 9.43
C SER A 255 17.56 22.97 9.49
N PHE A 256 16.97 21.77 9.58
CA PHE A 256 17.70 20.51 9.76
C PHE A 256 17.41 19.46 8.69
N TYR A 257 16.29 19.55 7.99
CA TYR A 257 15.98 18.72 6.84
C TYR A 257 16.65 19.26 5.57
N GLY A 258 16.75 20.59 5.45
CA GLY A 258 17.41 21.26 4.33
C GLY A 258 16.46 22.20 3.60
N GLU A 259 16.96 23.37 3.19
CA GLU A 259 16.18 24.39 2.49
C GLU A 259 15.64 23.86 1.16
N ASN A 260 16.50 23.26 0.33
CA ASN A 260 16.13 22.75 -0.99
C ASN A 260 15.17 21.56 -0.88
N ASP A 261 15.44 20.62 0.03
CA ASP A 261 14.59 19.43 0.22
C ASP A 261 13.21 19.82 0.75
N THR A 262 13.13 20.83 1.62
CA THR A 262 11.84 21.37 2.09
C THR A 262 11.12 22.15 0.98
N GLN A 263 11.86 22.84 0.11
CA GLN A 263 11.27 23.58 -1.01
C GLN A 263 10.72 22.64 -2.08
N GLU A 264 11.39 21.52 -2.35
CA GLU A 264 10.90 20.49 -3.28
C GLU A 264 9.53 19.96 -2.84
N LEU A 265 9.38 19.58 -1.56
CA LEU A 265 8.09 19.14 -1.01
C LEU A 265 6.98 20.20 -1.19
N PHE A 266 7.32 21.47 -0.96
CA PHE A 266 6.37 22.59 -1.16
C PHE A 266 5.94 22.71 -2.63
N ASP A 267 6.88 22.59 -3.56
CA ASP A 267 6.62 22.71 -4.99
C ASP A 267 5.79 21.52 -5.52
N GLU A 268 6.03 20.31 -5.01
CA GLU A 268 5.21 19.13 -5.27
C GLU A 268 3.77 19.33 -4.78
N GLN A 269 3.57 19.83 -3.55
CA GLN A 269 2.24 20.13 -3.03
C GLN A 269 1.51 21.19 -3.83
N ALA A 270 2.22 22.19 -4.34
CA ALA A 270 1.65 23.19 -5.23
C ALA A 270 1.17 22.59 -6.56
N GLU A 271 1.91 21.62 -7.13
CA GLU A 271 1.46 20.88 -8.31
C GLU A 271 0.25 20.00 -8.01
N MET A 272 0.25 19.26 -6.91
CA MET A 272 -0.89 18.43 -6.50
C MET A 272 -2.17 19.26 -6.30
N LYS A 273 -2.06 20.47 -5.72
CA LYS A 273 -3.17 21.43 -5.60
C LYS A 273 -3.70 21.87 -6.97
N ARG A 274 -2.83 22.09 -7.97
CA ARG A 274 -3.25 22.38 -9.35
C ARG A 274 -4.00 21.20 -9.96
N MET A 275 -3.47 19.99 -9.83
CA MET A 275 -4.11 18.76 -10.33
C MET A 275 -5.49 18.55 -9.70
N LEU A 276 -5.66 18.84 -8.40
CA LEU A 276 -6.94 18.77 -7.71
C LEU A 276 -7.99 19.72 -8.32
N GLU A 277 -7.63 20.96 -8.63
CA GLU A 277 -8.55 21.89 -9.32
C GLU A 277 -8.88 21.43 -10.74
N GLU A 278 -7.89 20.90 -11.48
CA GLU A 278 -8.13 20.33 -12.82
C GLU A 278 -9.14 19.18 -12.76
N ILE A 279 -8.96 18.23 -11.83
CA ILE A 279 -9.85 17.08 -11.69
C ILE A 279 -11.26 17.52 -11.26
N LYS A 280 -11.34 18.49 -10.34
CA LYS A 280 -12.62 19.05 -9.86
C LYS A 280 -13.46 19.66 -10.97
N ALA A 281 -12.84 20.15 -12.04
CA ALA A 281 -13.55 20.69 -13.21
C ALA A 281 -14.06 19.60 -14.17
N LEU A 282 -13.67 18.33 -13.99
CA LEU A 282 -14.09 17.21 -14.83
C LEU A 282 -15.34 16.53 -14.29
N SER A 283 -16.11 15.88 -15.18
CA SER A 283 -17.25 15.05 -14.78
C SER A 283 -16.77 13.70 -14.25
N PRO A 284 -17.21 13.25 -13.05
CA PRO A 284 -16.88 11.93 -12.48
C PRO A 284 -17.26 10.73 -13.36
N SER A 285 -18.15 10.94 -14.33
CA SER A 285 -18.61 9.90 -15.28
C SER A 285 -17.68 9.66 -16.46
N THR A 286 -16.65 10.49 -16.65
CA THR A 286 -15.74 10.43 -17.80
C THR A 286 -14.51 9.57 -17.51
N SER A 287 -13.97 8.89 -18.53
CA SER A 287 -12.70 8.16 -18.39
C SER A 287 -11.54 9.10 -18.04
N GLN A 288 -11.56 10.31 -18.59
CA GLN A 288 -10.58 11.36 -18.32
C GLN A 288 -10.47 11.70 -16.83
N PHE A 289 -11.58 11.67 -16.08
CA PHE A 289 -11.58 11.91 -14.64
C PHE A 289 -10.72 10.86 -13.92
N LYS A 290 -10.97 9.57 -14.15
CA LYS A 290 -10.21 8.49 -13.52
C LYS A 290 -8.73 8.49 -13.94
N ASP A 291 -8.43 8.82 -15.19
CA ASP A 291 -7.05 8.93 -15.68
C ASP A 291 -6.29 10.05 -14.94
N LYS A 292 -6.92 11.22 -14.74
CA LYS A 292 -6.33 12.33 -13.98
C LYS A 292 -6.23 12.02 -12.48
N VAL A 293 -7.20 11.32 -11.90
CA VAL A 293 -7.11 10.83 -10.51
C VAL A 293 -5.95 9.87 -10.35
N LYS A 294 -5.70 8.97 -11.31
CA LYS A 294 -4.54 8.07 -11.27
C LYS A 294 -3.22 8.84 -11.32
N GLN A 295 -3.11 9.86 -12.17
CA GLN A 295 -1.92 10.73 -12.20
C GLN A 295 -1.69 11.43 -10.86
N LEU A 296 -2.77 11.95 -10.24
CA LEU A 296 -2.68 12.55 -8.91
C LEU A 296 -2.27 11.52 -7.84
N MET A 297 -2.82 10.30 -7.89
CA MET A 297 -2.45 9.21 -6.99
C MET A 297 -0.96 8.88 -7.09
N ASP A 298 -0.41 8.84 -8.31
CA ASP A 298 1.01 8.57 -8.53
C ASP A 298 1.89 9.70 -7.95
N ALA A 299 1.54 10.96 -8.21
CA ALA A 299 2.24 12.14 -7.67
C ALA A 299 2.20 12.21 -6.14
N VAL A 300 1.03 12.00 -5.53
CA VAL A 300 0.87 11.90 -4.07
C VAL A 300 1.70 10.74 -3.52
N GLY A 301 1.73 9.60 -4.22
CA GLY A 301 2.50 8.45 -3.81
C GLY A 301 4.01 8.69 -3.82
N ASP A 302 4.54 9.46 -4.78
CA ASP A 302 5.94 9.89 -4.80
C ASP A 302 6.25 10.83 -3.63
N HIS A 303 5.43 11.85 -3.42
CA HIS A 303 5.56 12.80 -2.30
C HIS A 303 5.59 12.10 -0.93
N ILE A 304 4.61 11.22 -0.67
CA ILE A 304 4.53 10.41 0.57
C ILE A 304 5.82 9.61 0.77
N ARG A 305 6.35 8.97 -0.28
CA ARG A 305 7.59 8.20 -0.18
C ARG A 305 8.77 9.07 0.20
N GLN A 306 8.90 10.25 -0.39
CA GLN A 306 9.97 11.19 -0.05
C GLN A 306 9.86 11.60 1.42
N GLU A 307 8.71 12.11 1.86
CA GLU A 307 8.50 12.56 3.23
C GLU A 307 8.76 11.46 4.27
N GLU A 308 8.17 10.28 4.06
CA GLU A 308 8.27 9.18 5.04
C GLU A 308 9.67 8.55 5.11
N SER A 309 10.41 8.57 4.01
CA SER A 309 11.76 7.98 3.96
C SER A 309 12.87 8.95 4.37
N THR A 310 12.64 10.27 4.23
CA THR A 310 13.67 11.29 4.44
C THR A 310 13.28 12.28 5.53
N MET A 311 12.23 13.08 5.36
CA MET A 311 11.80 14.10 6.33
C MET A 311 11.48 13.48 7.69
N PHE A 312 10.80 12.33 7.72
CA PHE A 312 10.47 11.65 8.98
C PHE A 312 11.70 11.15 9.73
N ALA A 313 12.73 10.71 9.00
CA ALA A 313 14.01 10.36 9.60
C ALA A 313 14.71 11.61 10.16
N ALA A 314 14.66 12.73 9.44
CA ALA A 314 15.20 14.00 9.91
C ALA A 314 14.50 14.50 11.18
N ILE A 315 13.16 14.43 11.25
CA ILE A 315 12.39 14.78 12.45
C ILE A 315 12.81 13.91 13.63
N ARG A 316 12.89 12.58 13.43
CA ARG A 316 13.26 11.62 14.49
C ARG A 316 14.66 11.87 15.04
N ASN A 317 15.59 12.30 14.20
CA ASN A 317 16.97 12.54 14.58
C ASN A 317 17.20 13.90 15.25
N ASN A 318 16.26 14.85 15.13
CA ASN A 318 16.47 16.24 15.56
C ASN A 318 15.47 16.74 16.60
N LEU A 319 14.32 16.08 16.79
CA LEU A 319 13.28 16.50 17.73
C LEU A 319 13.07 15.50 18.86
N SER A 320 12.76 16.00 20.05
CA SER A 320 12.32 15.15 21.18
C SER A 320 10.86 14.70 21.02
N SER A 321 10.46 13.66 21.76
CA SER A 321 9.07 13.19 21.81
C SER A 321 8.09 14.33 22.09
N ASP A 322 8.31 15.10 23.16
CA ASP A 322 7.49 16.27 23.52
C ASP A 322 7.33 17.28 22.37
N GLN A 323 8.41 17.55 21.63
CA GLN A 323 8.37 18.47 20.49
C GLN A 323 7.53 17.90 19.34
N THR A 324 7.65 16.60 19.07
CA THR A 324 6.88 15.93 18.02
C THR A 324 5.40 15.80 18.37
N GLU A 325 5.05 15.60 19.65
CA GLU A 325 3.67 15.56 20.17
C GLU A 325 3.03 16.96 20.16
N GLN A 326 3.79 17.98 20.54
CA GLN A 326 3.34 19.37 20.44
C GLN A 326 3.07 19.77 18.99
N MET A 327 3.97 19.38 18.07
CA MET A 327 3.79 19.64 16.64
C MET A 327 2.58 18.89 16.09
N ALA A 328 2.35 17.64 16.50
CA ALA A 328 1.12 16.91 16.16
C ALA A 328 -0.14 17.66 16.59
N THR A 329 -0.14 18.22 17.80
CA THR A 329 -1.26 19.01 18.32
C THR A 329 -1.51 20.27 17.48
N GLN A 330 -0.43 20.99 17.13
CA GLN A 330 -0.50 22.17 16.27
C GLN A 330 -0.99 21.83 14.86
N PHE A 331 -0.47 20.76 14.27
CA PHE A 331 -0.88 20.27 12.96
C PHE A 331 -2.37 19.92 12.92
N LYS A 332 -2.87 19.15 13.90
CA LYS A 332 -4.29 18.83 14.02
C LYS A 332 -5.17 20.07 14.13
N ALA A 333 -4.74 21.07 14.91
CA ALA A 333 -5.47 22.32 15.07
C ALA A 333 -5.51 23.16 13.78
N ALA A 334 -4.37 23.30 13.09
CA ALA A 334 -4.29 23.98 11.80
C ALA A 334 -5.19 23.29 10.77
N LYS A 335 -5.06 21.97 10.64
CA LYS A 335 -5.87 21.14 9.74
C LYS A 335 -7.37 21.30 10.00
N ALA A 336 -7.81 21.25 11.27
CA ALA A 336 -9.22 21.41 11.63
C ALA A 336 -9.79 22.77 11.18
N LYS A 337 -9.02 23.85 11.40
CA LYS A 337 -9.38 25.20 10.95
C LYS A 337 -9.47 25.30 9.42
N ILE A 338 -8.54 24.65 8.70
CA ILE A 338 -8.56 24.60 7.23
C ILE A 338 -9.77 23.80 6.73
N GLN A 339 -10.07 22.66 7.34
CA GLN A 339 -11.25 21.86 6.99
C GLN A 339 -12.56 22.64 7.23
N GLU A 340 -12.66 23.39 8.32
CA GLU A 340 -13.82 24.27 8.57
C GLU A 340 -13.96 25.34 7.47
N ARG A 341 -12.84 25.95 7.05
CA ARG A 341 -12.81 26.93 5.95
C ARG A 341 -13.28 26.30 4.63
N LEU A 342 -12.77 25.12 4.28
CA LEU A 342 -13.16 24.39 3.06
C LEU A 342 -14.64 23.98 3.11
N GLY A 343 -15.15 23.59 4.28
CA GLY A 343 -16.57 23.27 4.49
C GLY A 343 -17.49 24.47 4.24
N LYS A 344 -17.11 25.67 4.68
CA LYS A 344 -17.89 26.91 4.45
C LYS A 344 -17.89 27.36 3.00
N GLN A 345 -16.84 27.07 2.24
CA GLN A 345 -16.75 27.39 0.82
C GLN A 345 -17.59 26.47 -0.08
N ALA A 346 -17.89 25.25 0.38
CA ALA A 346 -18.73 24.30 -0.35
C ALA A 346 -20.26 24.55 -0.22
N VAL A 347 -20.68 25.47 0.68
CA VAL A 347 -22.09 25.80 0.96
C VAL A 347 -22.52 27.13 0.28
N LYS A 348 -21.59 27.82 -0.37
CA LYS A 348 -21.85 28.98 -1.23
C LYS A 348 -21.72 28.58 -2.69
#